data_AF-A0A1W6R688-F1
#
_entry.id   AF-A0A1W6R688-F1
#
_cell.length_a   1.000
_cell.length_b   1.000
_cell.length_c   1.000
_cell.angle_alpha   90.00
_cell.angle_beta   90.00
_cell.angle_gamma   90.00
#
_symmetry.space_group_name_H-M   'P 1'
#
loop_
_entity.id
_entity.type
_entity.pdbx_description
1 polymer ?
#
loop_
_entity_poly.entity_id
_entity_poly.type
_entity_poly.pdbx_seq_one_letter_code
_entity_poly.pdbx_strand_id
1 'polypeptide(L)' 'MLFEVFVVMYFCVLVLFCFTSHSIYYCVLLVVNALLASCMCYTIYGFSWYSLLLCLVYVGGVYV' A
#
# COMPACT_ATOMS: atom_id res chain seq x y z
N MET A 1 11.73 -14.37 2.00
CA MET A 1 11.42 -14.05 3.41
C MET A 1 10.68 -12.71 3.53
N LEU A 2 11.33 -11.56 3.74
CA LEU A 2 10.62 -10.30 4.02
C LEU A 2 9.74 -9.79 2.85
N PHE A 3 10.25 -9.86 1.62
CA PHE A 3 9.50 -9.48 0.42
C PHE A 3 8.23 -10.32 0.22
N GLU A 4 8.34 -11.65 0.39
CA GLU A 4 7.21 -12.58 0.27
C GLU A 4 6.12 -12.29 1.31
N VAL A 5 6.51 -11.91 2.53
CA VAL A 5 5.56 -11.48 3.57
C VAL A 5 4.79 -10.23 3.13
N PHE A 6 5.47 -9.23 2.53
CA PHE A 6 4.80 -8.04 2.01
C PHE A 6 3.85 -8.35 0.85
N VAL A 7 4.22 -9.27 -0.04
CA VAL A 7 3.34 -9.71 -1.15
C VAL A 7 2.08 -10.38 -0.60
N VAL A 8 2.21 -11.29 0.36
CA VAL A 8 1.04 -11.96 0.97
C VAL A 8 0.15 -10.95 1.69
N MET A 9 0.73 -10.03 2.47
CA MET A 9 -0.01 -8.96 3.16
C MET A 9 -0.75 -8.05 2.17
N TYR A 10 -0.11 -7.68 1.06
CA TYR A 10 -0.70 -6.85 0.01
C TYR A 10 -1.95 -7.49 -0.59
N PHE A 11 -1.86 -8.77 -0.98
CA PHE A 11 -3.02 -9.49 -1.51
C PHE A 11 -4.12 -9.70 -0.46
N CYS A 12 -3.79 -9.96 0.80
CA CYS A 12 -4.78 -10.01 1.89
C CYS A 12 -5.57 -8.70 2.03
N VAL A 13 -4.87 -7.56 2.02
CA VAL A 13 -5.51 -6.23 2.09
C VAL A 13 -6.39 -5.99 0.87
N LEU A 14 -5.95 -6.41 -0.32
CA LEU A 14 -6.72 -6.31 -1.56
C LEU A 14 -8.00 -7.16 -1.53
N VAL A 15 -7.93 -8.37 -0.99
CA VAL A 15 -9.11 -9.23 -0.80
C VAL A 15 -10.08 -8.59 0.19
N LEU A 16 -9.59 -8.11 1.34
CA LEU A 16 -10.42 -7.41 2.33
C LEU A 16 -11.11 -6.18 1.72
N PHE A 17 -10.38 -5.42 0.91
CA PHE A 17 -10.90 -4.25 0.21
C PHE A 17 -12.10 -4.56 -0.69
N CYS A 18 -12.08 -5.70 -1.40
CA CYS A 18 -13.22 -6.13 -2.22
C CYS A 18 -14.50 -6.39 -1.40
N PHE A 19 -14.40 -6.66 -0.10
CA PHE A 19 -15.53 -6.93 0.78
C PHE A 19 -15.95 -5.73 1.64
N THR A 20 -15.22 -4.60 1.59
CA THR A 20 -15.57 -3.40 2.36
C THR A 20 -16.39 -2.40 1.54
N SER A 21 -17.58 -2.05 2.03
CA SER A 21 -18.47 -1.05 1.41
C SER A 21 -18.47 0.30 2.14
N HIS A 22 -17.94 0.36 3.36
CA HIS A 22 -17.84 1.59 4.15
C HIS A 22 -16.66 2.45 3.69
N SER A 23 -16.95 3.71 3.33
CA SER A 23 -15.98 4.66 2.75
C SER A 23 -14.73 4.87 3.61
N ILE A 24 -14.87 4.95 4.94
CA ILE A 24 -13.73 5.17 5.84
C ILE A 24 -12.78 3.97 5.81
N TYR A 25 -13.31 2.75 5.94
CA TYR A 25 -12.51 1.52 5.90
C TYR A 25 -11.88 1.31 4.52
N TYR A 26 -12.59 1.69 3.46
CA TYR A 26 -12.09 1.67 2.10
C TYR A 26 -10.83 2.53 1.93
N CYS A 27 -10.86 3.78 2.41
CA CYS A 27 -9.70 4.67 2.36
C CYS A 27 -8.53 4.13 3.18
N VAL A 28 -8.78 3.64 4.40
CA VAL A 28 -7.73 3.08 5.27
C VAL A 28 -7.06 1.87 4.61
N LEU A 29 -7.83 0.95 4.02
CA LEU A 29 -7.27 -0.21 3.33
C LEU A 29 -6.41 0.19 2.13
N LEU A 30 -6.79 1.22 1.37
CA LEU A 30 -5.96 1.74 0.28
C LEU A 30 -4.66 2.38 0.78
N VAL A 31 -4.69 3.10 1.90
CA VAL A 31 -3.47 3.64 2.53
C VAL A 31 -2.52 2.51 2.93
N VAL A 32 -3.03 1.47 3.60
CA VAL A 32 -2.23 0.30 3.98
C VAL A 32 -1.64 -0.39 2.75
N ASN A 33 -2.43 -0.52 1.68
CA ASN A 33 -1.99 -1.14 0.44
C ASN A 33 -0.85 -0.34 -0.24
N ALA A 34 -0.96 0.99 -0.24
CA ALA A 34 0.07 1.89 -0.75
C ALA A 34 1.37 1.83 0.07
N LEU A 35 1.27 1.75 1.40
CA LEU A 35 2.44 1.57 2.27
C LEU A 35 3.15 0.24 1.98
N LEU A 36 2.41 -0.86 1.83
CA LEU A 36 2.99 -2.16 1.47
C LEU A 36 3.67 -2.13 0.11
N ALA A 37 3.07 -1.49 -0.90
CA ALA A 37 3.70 -1.28 -2.20
C ALA A 37 4.98 -0.45 -2.09
N SER A 38 4.99 0.59 -1.26
CA SER A 38 6.18 1.41 -1.01
C SER A 38 7.32 0.61 -0.37
N CYS A 39 7.01 -0.29 0.59
CA CYS A 39 7.97 -1.18 1.21
C CYS A 39 8.52 -2.19 0.20
N MET A 40 7.66 -2.76 -0.65
CA MET A 40 8.08 -3.66 -1.75
C MET A 40 9.02 -2.96 -2.73
N CYS A 41 8.65 -1.75 -3.20
CA CYS A 41 9.50 -0.94 -4.06
C CYS A 41 10.85 -0.63 -3.40
N TYR A 42 10.86 -0.29 -2.11
CA TYR A 42 12.10 -0.07 -1.38
C TYR A 42 12.97 -1.34 -1.33
N THR A 43 12.38 -2.50 -1.07
CA THR A 43 13.14 -3.77 -1.03
C THR A 43 13.70 -4.22 -2.38
N ILE A 44 13.04 -3.88 -3.50
CA ILE A 44 13.49 -4.26 -4.85
C ILE A 44 14.51 -3.25 -5.39
N TYR A 45 14.19 -1.95 -5.31
CA TYR A 45 14.97 -0.91 -5.97
C TYR A 45 16.02 -0.28 -5.07
N GLY A 46 15.94 -0.43 -3.74
CA GLY A 46 16.92 0.09 -2.79
C GLY A 46 16.92 1.62 -2.60
N PHE A 47 16.15 2.36 -3.41
CA PHE A 47 16.05 3.82 -3.34
C PHE A 47 14.75 4.27 -2.67
N SER A 48 14.88 5.05 -1.59
CA SER A 48 13.77 5.56 -0.77
C SER A 48 12.92 6.64 -1.44
N TRP A 49 13.40 7.23 -2.53
CA TRP A 49 12.70 8.34 -3.21
C TRP A 49 11.41 7.89 -3.90
N TYR A 50 11.41 6.70 -4.51
CA TYR A 50 10.23 6.15 -5.18
C TYR A 50 9.14 5.73 -4.19
N SER A 51 9.51 5.22 -3.01
CA SER A 51 8.56 4.89 -1.95
C SER A 51 7.93 6.13 -1.33
N LEU A 52 8.72 7.21 -1.13
CA LEU A 52 8.22 8.50 -0.64
C LEU A 52 7.24 9.17 -1.62
N LEU A 53 7.54 9.17 -2.92
CA LEU A 53 6.64 9.71 -3.93
C LEU A 53 5.31 8.94 -3.97
N LEU A 54 5.36 7.61 -3.83
CA LEU A 54 4.15 6.78 -3.79
C LEU A 54 3.32 7.09 -2.54
N CYS A 55 3.93 7.22 -1.37
CA CYS A 55 3.21 7.64 -0.16
C CYS A 55 2.64 9.07 -0.28
N LEU A 56 3.40 10.02 -0.81
CA LEU A 56 3.00 11.42 -0.79
C LEU A 56 1.96 11.76 -1.86
N VAL A 57 2.15 11.28 -3.08
CA VAL A 57 1.26 11.60 -4.21
C VAL A 57 0.03 10.68 -4.22
N TYR A 58 0.19 9.41 -3.90
CA TYR A 58 -0.92 8.45 -3.95
C TYR A 58 -1.76 8.50 -2.67
N VAL A 59 -1.15 8.46 -1.48
CA VAL A 59 -1.90 8.54 -0.21
C VAL A 59 -2.38 9.96 0.08
N GLY A 60 -1.51 10.95 -0.08
CA GLY A 60 -1.84 12.35 0.23
C GLY A 60 -2.66 13.06 -0.84
N GLY A 61 -2.53 12.68 -2.12
CA GLY A 61 -3.15 13.39 -3.24
C GLY A 61 -4.40 12.75 -3.84
N VAL A 62 -4.54 11.41 -3.78
CA VAL A 62 -5.67 10.69 -4.40
C VAL A 62 -6.73 10.28 -3.37
N TYR A 63 -6.35 10.15 -2.09
CA TYR A 63 -7.21 9.60 -1.04
C TYR A 63 -7.58 10.58 0.10
N VAL A 64 -7.16 11.85 0.01
CA VAL A 64 -7.65 12.98 0.82
C VAL A 64 -8.67 13.76 0.00
#